data_AF-A0A954FIX8-F1
#
_entry.id   AF-A0A954FIX8-F1
#
_cell.length_a   1.000
_cell.length_b   1.000
_cell.length_c   1.000
_cell.angle_alpha   90.00
_cell.angle_beta   90.00
_cell.angle_gamma   90.00
#
_symmetry.space_group_name_H-M   'P 1'
#
loop_
_entity.id
_entity.type
_entity.pdbx_description
1 polymer ?
#
loop_
_entity_poly.entity_id
_entity_poly.type
_entity_poly.pdbx_seq_one_letter_code
_entity_poly.pdbx_strand_id
1 'polypeptide(L)'
;MTATSIQYNTNQRPKESDRNAGRIVVHTVGNETGLIRLDIPLPQLATADEVRRKVQLAIPGEAPLSPTSVVAVDDHFVISFYSSDIANAGHLPADAIVTWETPGPTHHTQHVRITAAENVERAEGAQAVRMPGGEPTIVYPFAVGILVVLAIFLAGLVIFALLI
;
A
#
# COMPACT_ATOMS: atom_id res chain seq x y z
N MET A 1 33.95 -24.70 -15.24
CA MET A 1 32.87 -23.72 -15.01
C MET A 1 32.15 -24.14 -13.75
N THR A 2 32.50 -23.54 -12.63
CA THR A 2 32.02 -23.92 -11.29
C THR A 2 30.72 -23.16 -11.01
N ALA A 3 29.63 -23.89 -10.81
CA ALA A 3 28.34 -23.31 -10.45
C ALA A 3 28.39 -22.81 -8.99
N THR A 4 28.35 -21.49 -8.80
CA THR A 4 28.21 -20.88 -7.49
C THR A 4 26.77 -21.01 -7.03
N SER A 5 26.49 -21.96 -6.13
CA SER A 5 25.21 -22.07 -5.45
C SER A 5 25.07 -20.94 -4.44
N ILE A 6 24.22 -19.95 -4.71
CA ILE A 6 23.82 -18.94 -3.73
C ILE A 6 22.89 -19.63 -2.73
N GLN A 7 23.39 -19.90 -1.53
CA GLN A 7 22.54 -20.32 -0.41
C GLN A 7 21.74 -19.10 0.06
N TYR A 8 20.43 -19.12 -0.21
CA TYR A 8 19.49 -18.15 0.35
C TYR A 8 19.35 -18.42 1.85
N ASN A 9 19.96 -17.57 2.67
CA ASN A 9 19.78 -17.60 4.12
C ASN A 9 18.35 -17.10 4.43
N THR A 10 17.40 -18.04 4.52
CA THR A 10 15.96 -17.82 4.69
C THR A 10 15.57 -17.37 6.12
N ASN A 11 16.53 -16.98 6.96
CA ASN A 11 16.32 -16.74 8.39
C ASN A 11 16.75 -15.36 8.87
N GLN A 12 16.80 -14.34 8.01
CA GLN A 12 16.90 -12.97 8.50
C GLN A 12 15.50 -12.45 8.83
N ARG A 13 15.02 -12.77 10.03
CA ARG A 13 13.98 -11.96 10.67
C ARG A 13 14.46 -10.50 10.66
N PRO A 14 13.59 -9.52 10.37
CA PRO A 14 13.96 -8.10 10.48
C PRO A 14 14.64 -7.86 11.83
N LYS A 15 15.77 -7.15 11.84
CA LYS A 15 16.40 -6.72 13.10
C LYS A 15 15.30 -6.06 13.94
N GLU A 16 15.17 -6.46 15.20
CA GLU A 16 14.12 -6.01 16.12
C GLU A 16 14.03 -4.48 16.24
N SER A 17 15.17 -3.81 16.02
CA SER A 17 15.30 -2.35 15.87
C SER A 17 14.50 -1.75 14.69
N ASP A 18 14.38 -2.43 13.56
CA ASP A 18 13.63 -1.96 12.38
C ASP A 18 12.12 -2.13 12.58
N ARG A 19 11.67 -3.06 13.44
CA ARG A 19 10.24 -3.24 13.77
C ARG A 19 9.70 -2.12 14.66
N ASN A 20 10.49 -1.64 15.62
CA ASN A 20 10.06 -0.59 16.55
C ASN A 20 9.90 0.79 15.89
N ALA A 21 10.60 1.05 14.77
CA ALA A 21 10.51 2.31 14.06
C ALA A 21 9.29 2.43 13.13
N GLY A 22 8.58 1.31 12.85
CA GLY A 22 7.54 1.26 11.84
C GLY A 22 8.12 1.32 10.42
N ARG A 23 7.60 0.47 9.54
CA ARG A 23 8.05 0.36 8.14
C ARG A 23 6.85 0.48 7.21
N ILE A 24 7.00 1.24 6.13
CA ILE A 24 6.10 1.15 4.99
C ILE A 24 6.78 0.48 3.80
N VAL A 25 6.04 -0.41 3.16
CA VAL A 25 6.40 -1.10 1.93
C VAL A 25 5.53 -0.54 0.81
N VAL A 26 6.16 0.01 -0.22
CA VAL A 26 5.46 0.72 -1.30
C VAL A 26 5.66 -0.02 -2.62
N HIS A 27 4.55 -0.29 -3.31
CA HIS A 27 4.54 -0.88 -4.64
C HIS A 27 4.56 0.24 -5.69
N THR A 28 5.64 0.32 -6.46
CA THR A 28 5.83 1.36 -7.51
C THR A 28 5.79 0.79 -8.92
N VAL A 29 5.62 -0.53 -9.07
CA VAL A 29 5.64 -1.23 -10.35
C VAL A 29 4.59 -2.35 -10.39
N GLY A 30 4.09 -2.65 -11.59
CA GLY A 30 3.16 -3.76 -11.84
C GLY A 30 1.71 -3.46 -11.45
N ASN A 31 0.91 -4.52 -11.28
CA ASN A 31 -0.54 -4.41 -11.03
C ASN A 31 -0.89 -3.89 -9.63
N GLU A 32 0.10 -3.81 -8.75
CA GLU A 32 -0.05 -3.38 -7.35
C GLU A 32 0.46 -1.95 -7.14
N THR A 33 0.85 -1.25 -8.22
CA THR A 33 1.38 0.12 -8.16
C THR A 33 0.41 1.05 -7.41
N GLY A 34 0.94 1.80 -6.44
CA GLY A 34 0.16 2.69 -5.57
C GLY A 34 -0.27 2.06 -4.26
N LEU A 35 -0.16 0.73 -4.12
CA LEU A 35 -0.44 0.09 -2.83
C LEU A 35 0.71 0.30 -1.85
N ILE A 36 0.34 0.60 -0.62
CA ILE A 36 1.25 0.83 0.49
C ILE A 36 0.84 -0.08 1.64
N ARG A 37 1.80 -0.81 2.18
CA ARG A 37 1.63 -1.61 3.40
C ARG A 37 2.38 -0.94 4.53
N LEU A 38 1.74 -0.81 5.69
CA LEU A 38 2.33 -0.31 6.92
C LEU A 38 2.42 -1.46 7.93
N ASP A 39 3.65 -1.71 8.38
CA ASP A 39 3.99 -2.60 9.48
C ASP A 39 4.44 -1.74 10.65
N ILE A 40 3.55 -1.48 11.62
CA ILE A 40 3.85 -0.68 12.81
C ILE A 40 3.19 -1.27 14.06
N PRO A 41 3.89 -1.37 15.20
CA PRO A 41 3.26 -1.78 16.45
C PRO A 41 2.34 -0.67 16.96
N LEU A 42 1.05 -0.98 17.15
CA LEU A 42 0.04 -0.06 17.69
C LEU A 42 -0.57 -0.63 18.98
N PRO A 43 0.21 -0.76 20.07
CA PRO A 43 -0.25 -1.44 21.29
C PRO A 43 -1.39 -0.71 21.99
N GLN A 44 -1.64 0.57 21.66
CA GLN A 44 -2.74 1.37 22.22
C GLN A 44 -4.07 1.17 21.49
N LEU A 45 -4.08 0.47 20.35
CA LEU A 45 -5.28 0.16 19.57
C LEU A 45 -5.57 -1.34 19.65
N ALA A 46 -6.79 -1.70 20.04
CA ALA A 46 -7.11 -3.09 20.37
C ALA A 46 -7.69 -3.88 19.18
N THR A 47 -8.24 -3.20 18.18
CA THR A 47 -9.00 -3.85 17.09
C THR A 47 -8.69 -3.26 15.71
N ALA A 48 -8.83 -4.07 14.67
CA ALA A 48 -8.66 -3.64 13.28
C ALA A 48 -9.62 -2.51 12.89
N ASP A 49 -10.85 -2.50 13.45
CA ASP A 49 -11.83 -1.44 13.22
C ASP A 49 -11.42 -0.10 13.83
N GLU A 50 -10.79 -0.11 15.00
CA GLU A 50 -10.23 1.11 15.59
C GLU A 50 -9.07 1.64 14.76
N VAL A 51 -8.16 0.74 14.36
CA VAL A 51 -7.02 1.08 13.49
C VAL A 51 -7.51 1.70 12.18
N ARG A 52 -8.54 1.11 11.55
CA ARG A 52 -9.12 1.61 10.29
C ARG A 52 -9.68 3.03 10.41
N ARG A 53 -10.25 3.39 11.57
CA ARG A 53 -10.86 4.71 11.80
C ARG A 53 -9.88 5.76 12.30
N LYS A 54 -8.87 5.35 13.07
CA LYS A 54 -8.02 6.26 13.84
C LYS A 54 -6.63 6.45 13.23
N VAL A 55 -6.16 5.53 12.39
CA VAL A 55 -4.85 5.64 11.74
C VAL A 55 -4.98 6.37 10.41
N GLN A 56 -4.08 7.30 10.13
CA GLN A 56 -3.91 7.93 8.83
C GLN A 56 -2.44 7.89 8.42
N LEU A 57 -2.19 7.85 7.11
CA LEU A 57 -0.87 7.96 6.52
C LEU A 57 -0.77 9.29 5.78
N ALA A 58 0.14 10.16 6.20
CA ALA A 58 0.43 11.42 5.56
C ALA A 58 1.72 11.31 4.74
N ILE A 59 1.63 11.59 3.44
CA ILE A 59 2.76 11.69 2.53
C ILE A 59 2.88 13.17 2.11
N PRO A 60 4.03 13.83 2.25
CA PRO A 60 4.17 15.24 1.88
C PRO A 60 3.79 15.49 0.42
N GLY A 61 2.84 16.40 0.20
CA GLY A 61 2.31 16.71 -1.14
C GLY A 61 1.02 15.97 -1.50
N GLU A 62 0.59 15.00 -0.69
CA GLU A 62 -0.68 14.29 -0.85
C GLU A 62 -1.64 14.60 0.32
N ALA A 63 -2.94 14.48 0.09
CA ALA A 63 -3.91 14.48 1.19
C ALA A 63 -3.69 13.25 2.10
N PRO A 64 -3.98 13.35 3.42
CA PRO A 64 -3.88 12.19 4.31
C PRO A 64 -4.67 10.99 3.79
N LEU A 65 -4.01 9.84 3.74
CA LEU A 65 -4.56 8.58 3.26
C LEU A 65 -5.19 7.82 4.41
N SER A 66 -6.44 7.42 4.22
CA SER A 66 -7.15 6.51 5.12
C SER A 66 -6.85 5.05 4.77
N PRO A 67 -6.82 4.14 5.76
CA PRO A 67 -6.62 2.72 5.50
C PRO A 67 -7.68 2.15 4.55
N THR A 68 -7.23 1.49 3.48
CA THR A 68 -8.10 0.74 2.57
C THR A 68 -8.46 -0.62 3.17
N SER A 69 -7.53 -1.22 3.92
CA SER A 69 -7.71 -2.49 4.62
C SER A 69 -6.87 -2.57 5.89
N VAL A 70 -7.34 -3.34 6.85
CA VAL A 70 -6.63 -3.62 8.10
C VAL A 70 -6.86 -5.08 8.47
N VAL A 71 -5.79 -5.83 8.66
CA VAL A 71 -5.84 -7.23 9.10
C VAL A 71 -5.01 -7.39 10.38
N ALA A 72 -5.61 -8.01 11.39
CA ALA A 72 -4.89 -8.42 12.60
C ALA A 72 -4.11 -9.72 12.29
N VAL A 73 -2.79 -9.70 12.51
CA VAL A 73 -1.91 -10.85 12.33
C VAL A 73 -1.15 -11.04 13.63
N ASP A 74 -1.45 -12.12 14.35
CA ASP A 74 -0.87 -12.43 15.66
C ASP A 74 -0.94 -11.25 16.64
N ASP A 75 0.19 -10.59 16.88
CA ASP A 75 0.41 -9.49 17.84
C ASP A 75 0.49 -8.10 17.19
N HIS A 76 0.19 -7.98 15.89
CA HIS A 76 0.29 -6.73 15.15
C HIS A 76 -0.82 -6.55 14.12
N PHE A 77 -0.90 -5.34 13.56
CA PHE A 77 -1.81 -5.01 12.47
C PHE A 77 -1.03 -4.81 11.18
N VAL A 78 -1.51 -5.39 10.10
CA VAL A 78 -1.08 -5.05 8.75
C VAL A 78 -2.10 -4.09 8.17
N ILE A 79 -1.65 -2.89 7.84
CA ILE A 79 -2.51 -1.79 7.39
C ILE A 79 -2.17 -1.48 5.94
N SER A 80 -3.16 -1.49 5.07
CA SER A 80 -3.01 -1.15 3.65
C SER A 80 -3.57 0.24 3.36
N PHE A 81 -2.89 0.97 2.49
CA PHE A 81 -3.32 2.24 1.91
C PHE A 81 -3.16 2.20 0.39
N TYR A 82 -3.82 3.13 -0.29
CA TYR A 82 -3.65 3.35 -1.72
C TYR A 82 -3.38 4.82 -1.99
N SER A 83 -2.29 5.10 -2.70
CA SER A 83 -1.95 6.43 -3.20
C SER A 83 -2.08 6.43 -4.73
N SER A 84 -2.98 7.27 -5.24
CA SER A 84 -3.08 7.48 -6.69
C SER A 84 -1.89 8.25 -7.24
N ASP A 85 -1.25 9.08 -6.42
CA ASP A 85 -0.05 9.82 -6.84
C ASP A 85 1.10 8.85 -7.12
N ILE A 86 1.38 7.93 -6.19
CA ILE A 86 2.38 6.88 -6.39
C ILE A 86 1.99 5.96 -7.55
N ALA A 87 0.71 5.61 -7.68
CA ALA A 87 0.22 4.80 -8.81
C ALA A 87 0.53 5.43 -10.17
N ASN A 88 0.49 6.76 -10.27
CA ASN A 88 0.73 7.49 -11.51
C ASN A 88 2.20 7.88 -11.72
N ALA A 89 2.89 8.25 -10.64
CA ALA A 89 4.25 8.76 -10.69
C ALA A 89 5.31 7.65 -10.77
N GLY A 90 5.01 6.46 -10.24
CA GLY A 90 5.89 5.29 -10.33
C GLY A 90 7.21 5.42 -9.55
N HIS A 91 7.30 6.37 -8.61
CA HIS A 91 8.46 6.54 -7.75
C HIS A 91 8.08 6.48 -6.27
N LEU A 92 9.07 6.20 -5.42
CA LEU A 92 8.87 6.18 -3.97
C LEU A 92 8.68 7.61 -3.45
N PRO A 93 7.84 7.80 -2.42
CA PRO A 93 7.81 9.03 -1.65
C PRO A 93 9.14 9.22 -0.90
N ALA A 94 9.53 10.48 -0.67
CA ALA A 94 10.75 10.82 0.05
C ALA A 94 10.61 10.68 1.58
N ASP A 95 9.42 10.97 2.11
CA ASP A 95 9.07 10.87 3.53
C ASP A 95 7.59 10.46 3.68
N ALA A 96 7.26 9.88 4.82
CA ALA A 96 5.93 9.42 5.17
C ALA A 96 5.78 9.40 6.68
N ILE A 97 4.61 9.86 7.13
CA ILE A 97 4.29 10.04 8.54
C ILE A 97 2.99 9.29 8.82
N VAL A 98 2.99 8.46 9.85
CA VAL A 98 1.78 7.82 10.34
C VAL A 98 1.26 8.62 11.53
N THR A 99 -0.03 8.91 11.52
CA THR A 99 -0.72 9.56 12.64
C THR A 99 -1.80 8.64 13.17
N TRP A 100 -2.01 8.63 14.49
CA TRP A 100 -3.13 7.92 15.08
C TRP A 100 -3.64 8.57 16.36
N GLU A 101 -4.92 8.33 16.62
CA GLU A 101 -5.60 8.77 17.85
C GLU A 101 -5.67 7.63 18.86
N THR A 102 -5.49 7.95 20.13
CA THR A 102 -5.69 7.02 21.25
C THR A 102 -6.92 7.43 22.07
N PRO A 103 -7.49 6.55 22.92
CA PRO A 103 -8.57 6.94 23.82
C PRO A 103 -8.12 8.10 24.74
N GLY A 104 -8.55 9.32 24.42
CA GLY A 104 -8.11 10.56 25.06
C GLY A 104 -7.82 11.66 24.03
N PRO A 105 -7.35 12.85 24.46
CA PRO A 105 -7.04 13.96 23.56
C PRO A 105 -5.67 13.84 22.86
N THR A 106 -5.02 12.67 22.94
CA THR A 106 -3.63 12.51 22.50
C THR A 106 -3.56 12.01 21.07
N HIS A 107 -3.02 12.86 20.20
CA HIS A 107 -2.61 12.52 18.84
C HIS A 107 -1.15 12.07 18.86
N HIS A 108 -0.88 10.95 18.19
CA HIS A 108 0.46 10.40 18.03
C HIS A 108 0.88 10.54 16.57
N THR A 109 2.18 10.80 16.38
CA THR A 109 2.79 10.99 15.07
C THR A 109 4.13 10.26 15.06
N GLN A 110 4.38 9.46 14.03
CA GLN A 110 5.63 8.73 13.87
C GLN A 110 6.10 8.74 12.43
N HIS A 111 7.38 9.06 12.21
CA HIS A 111 8.03 8.88 10.92
C HIS A 111 8.23 7.39 10.66
N VAL A 112 7.92 6.94 9.44
CA VAL A 112 8.06 5.55 9.05
C VAL A 112 9.10 5.40 7.95
N ARG A 113 9.85 4.30 8.02
CA ARG A 113 10.87 4.02 7.01
C ARG A 113 10.21 3.53 5.72
N ILE A 114 10.56 4.14 4.60
CA ILE A 114 10.01 3.82 3.28
C ILE A 114 10.91 2.83 2.56
N THR A 115 10.34 1.73 2.08
CA THR A 115 11.07 0.71 1.31
C THR A 115 10.25 0.29 0.08
N ALA A 116 10.91 0.13 -1.07
CA ALA A 116 10.27 -0.43 -2.24
C ALA A 116 9.94 -1.92 -2.05
N ALA A 117 8.75 -2.33 -2.49
CA ALA A 117 8.26 -3.70 -2.47
C ALA A 117 9.27 -4.68 -3.11
N GLU A 118 9.80 -4.35 -4.28
CA GLU A 118 10.80 -5.16 -5.00
C GLU A 118 12.09 -5.41 -4.20
N ASN A 119 12.49 -4.46 -3.35
CA ASN A 119 13.68 -4.60 -2.51
C ASN A 119 13.39 -5.51 -1.31
N VAL A 120 12.20 -5.38 -0.71
CA VAL A 120 11.75 -6.27 0.35
C VAL A 120 11.55 -7.69 -0.18
N GLU A 121 10.95 -7.86 -1.37
CA GLU A 121 10.78 -9.18 -1.99
C GLU A 121 12.13 -9.85 -2.26
N ARG A 122 13.09 -9.09 -2.79
CA ARG A 122 14.43 -9.61 -3.08
C ARG A 122 15.19 -10.01 -1.80
N ALA A 123 14.98 -9.30 -0.70
CA ALA A 123 15.70 -9.51 0.55
C ALA A 123 15.03 -10.56 1.47
N GLU A 124 13.71 -10.51 1.58
CA GLU A 124 12.92 -11.24 2.59
C GLU A 124 11.95 -12.26 1.94
N GLY A 125 11.84 -12.27 0.61
CA GLY A 125 10.96 -13.15 -0.16
C GLY A 125 9.56 -12.57 -0.38
N ALA A 126 8.82 -13.15 -1.33
CA ALA A 126 7.50 -12.67 -1.75
C ALA A 126 6.48 -12.59 -0.59
N GLN A 127 6.61 -13.44 0.44
CA GLN A 127 5.70 -13.44 1.60
C GLN A 127 5.84 -12.18 2.47
N ALA A 128 7.03 -11.56 2.50
CA ALA A 128 7.25 -10.33 3.25
C ALA A 128 6.60 -9.10 2.61
N VAL A 129 6.25 -9.22 1.32
CA VAL A 129 5.61 -8.16 0.53
C VAL A 129 4.11 -8.42 0.38
N ARG A 130 3.71 -9.70 0.26
CA ARG A 130 2.32 -10.10 0.11
C ARG A 130 1.46 -9.58 1.26
N MET A 131 0.45 -8.82 0.90
CA MET A 131 -0.55 -8.27 1.81
C MET A 131 -1.50 -9.39 2.26
N PRO A 132 -1.79 -9.54 3.56
CA PRO A 132 -3.12 -9.95 3.96
C PRO A 132 -4.05 -8.73 3.79
N GLY A 133 -4.90 -8.74 2.76
CA GLY A 133 -6.14 -7.94 2.78
C GLY A 133 -6.24 -6.70 1.90
N GLY A 134 -5.25 -6.33 1.09
CA GLY A 134 -5.39 -5.24 0.13
C GLY A 134 -5.66 -5.77 -1.28
N GLU A 135 -6.91 -6.09 -1.64
CA GLU A 135 -7.21 -6.07 -3.07
C GLU A 135 -7.02 -4.62 -3.54
N PRO A 136 -6.23 -4.34 -4.61
CA PRO A 136 -6.27 -3.03 -5.23
C PRO A 136 -7.74 -2.79 -5.52
N THR A 137 -8.33 -1.72 -4.99
CA THR A 137 -9.74 -1.44 -5.21
C THR A 137 -9.97 -1.52 -6.71
N ILE A 138 -10.65 -2.58 -7.17
CA ILE A 138 -10.76 -2.96 -8.59
C ILE A 138 -11.51 -1.87 -9.40
N VAL A 139 -11.87 -0.78 -8.74
CA VAL A 139 -12.46 0.42 -9.29
C VAL A 139 -11.60 1.01 -10.41
N TYR A 140 -10.26 1.02 -10.33
CA TYR A 140 -9.46 1.74 -11.33
C TYR A 140 -9.45 1.08 -12.73
N PRO A 141 -9.06 -0.20 -12.90
CA PRO A 141 -9.11 -0.82 -14.23
C PRO A 141 -10.54 -1.01 -14.74
N PHE A 142 -11.50 -1.27 -13.84
CA PHE A 142 -12.90 -1.47 -14.23
C PHE A 142 -13.59 -0.16 -14.64
N ALA A 143 -13.36 0.94 -13.92
CA ALA A 143 -13.92 2.25 -14.28
C ALA A 143 -13.32 2.79 -15.59
N VAL A 144 -12.01 2.59 -15.81
CA VAL A 144 -11.38 2.93 -17.11
C VAL A 144 -11.97 2.06 -18.22
N GLY A 145 -12.18 0.76 -17.98
CA GLY A 145 -12.84 -0.12 -18.93
C GLY A 145 -14.27 0.32 -19.29
N ILE A 146 -15.07 0.71 -18.29
CA ILE A 146 -16.42 1.25 -18.51
C ILE A 146 -16.37 2.53 -19.33
N LEU A 147 -15.47 3.47 -19.00
CA LEU A 147 -15.35 4.74 -19.72
C LEU A 147 -14.98 4.54 -21.20
N VAL A 148 -14.07 3.60 -21.49
CA VAL A 148 -13.70 3.27 -22.87
C VAL A 148 -14.89 2.69 -23.64
N VAL A 149 -15.64 1.76 -23.04
CA VAL A 149 -16.83 1.17 -23.67
C VAL A 149 -17.90 2.24 -23.93
N LEU A 150 -18.11 3.16 -22.99
CA LEU A 150 -19.08 4.26 -23.12
C LEU A 150 -18.67 5.24 -24.23
N ALA A 151 -17.38 5.55 -24.33
CA ALA A 151 -16.85 6.39 -25.40
C ALA A 151 -17.03 5.76 -26.79
N ILE A 152 -16.76 4.45 -26.92
CA ILE A 152 -16.97 3.71 -28.19
C ILE A 152 -18.45 3.70 -28.57
N PHE A 153 -19.34 3.45 -27.61
CA PHE A 153 -20.78 3.43 -27.86
C PHE A 153 -21.30 4.80 -28.33
N LEU A 154 -20.87 5.88 -27.69
CA LEU A 154 -21.21 7.26 -28.10
C LEU A 154 -20.66 7.59 -29.49
N ALA A 155 -19.41 7.21 -29.78
CA ALA A 155 -18.83 7.41 -31.12
C ALA A 155 -19.62 6.65 -32.20
N GLY A 156 -20.06 5.42 -31.91
CA GLY A 156 -20.91 4.64 -32.80
C GLY A 156 -22.27 5.30 -33.06
N LEU A 157 -22.89 5.87 -32.02
CA LEU A 157 -24.16 6.61 -32.13
C LEU A 157 -24.02 7.84 -33.05
N VAL A 158 -22.93 8.60 -32.90
CA VAL A 158 -22.66 9.77 -33.74
C VAL A 158 -22.44 9.36 -35.21
N ILE A 159 -21.67 8.30 -35.46
CA ILE A 159 -21.44 7.79 -36.82
C ILE A 159 -22.75 7.33 -37.46
N PHE A 160 -23.60 6.61 -36.71
CA PHE A 160 -24.90 6.17 -37.20
C PHE A 160 -25.84 7.34 -37.51
N ALA A 161 -25.87 8.36 -36.64
CA ALA A 161 -26.67 9.56 -36.87
C ALA A 161 -26.21 10.39 -38.09
N LEU A 162 -24.92 10.32 -38.46
CA LEU A 162 -24.39 10.96 -39.67
C LEU A 162 -24.67 10.18 -40.96
N LEU A 163 -25.02 8.89 -40.85
CA LEU A 163 -25.27 8.00 -41.99
C LEU A 163 -26.76 7.92 -42.37
N ILE A 164 -27.66 8.46 -41.55
CA ILE A 164 -29.12 8.59 -41.79
C ILE A 164 -29.41 10.01 -42.27
#